data_AF-A0A3Q9RHY3-F1
#
_entry.id   AF-A0A3Q9RHY3-F1
#
_cell.length_a   1.000
_cell.length_b   1.000
_cell.length_c   1.000
_cell.angle_alpha   90.00
_cell.angle_beta   90.00
_cell.angle_gamma   90.00
#
_symmetry.space_group_name_H-M   'P 1'
#
loop_
_entity.id
_entity.type
_entity.pdbx_description
1 polymer ?
#
loop_
_entity_poly.entity_id
_entity_poly.type
_entity_poly.pdbx_seq_one_letter_code
_entity_poly.pdbx_strand_id
1 'polypeptide(L)' 'MTKERIEELAMEVVTEALPDLESNNQSYFYGIVKKLSNTIIDDYALDVLRTEEHVKALMRIDLEELQKSL' A
#
# COMPACT_ATOMS: atom_id res chain seq x y z
N MET A 1 2.79 -4.36 14.27
CA MET A 1 3.04 -4.80 12.88
C MET A 1 4.51 -4.56 12.53
N THR A 2 5.09 -5.25 11.55
CA THR A 2 6.47 -4.97 11.09
C THR A 2 6.46 -4.17 9.79
N LYS A 3 7.58 -3.50 9.46
CA LYS A 3 7.71 -2.79 8.16
C LYS A 3 7.56 -3.74 6.98
N GLU A 4 8.19 -4.91 7.05
CA GLU A 4 8.08 -5.97 6.05
C GLU A 4 6.62 -6.40 5.85
N ARG A 5 5.84 -6.58 6.93
CA ARG A 5 4.43 -6.92 6.79
C ARG A 5 3.61 -5.80 6.16
N ILE A 6 3.96 -4.54 6.39
CA ILE A 6 3.30 -3.39 5.74
C ILE A 6 3.60 -3.37 4.24
N GLU A 7 4.84 -3.65 3.85
CA GLU A 7 5.20 -3.75 2.44
C GLU A 7 4.44 -4.90 1.75
N GLU A 8 4.30 -6.06 2.40
CA GLU A 8 3.47 -7.17 1.91
C GLU A 8 2.01 -6.77 1.73
N LEU A 9 1.42 -6.12 2.75
CA LEU A 9 0.03 -5.65 2.67
C LEU A 9 -0.16 -4.62 1.56
N ALA A 10 0.82 -3.76 1.32
CA ALA A 10 0.78 -2.81 0.21
C ALA A 10 0.84 -3.53 -1.15
N MET A 11 1.66 -4.57 -1.30
CA MET A 11 1.65 -5.41 -2.51
C MET A 11 0.30 -6.09 -2.70
N GLU A 12 -0.28 -6.68 -1.65
CA GLU A 12 -1.61 -7.28 -1.71
C GLU A 12 -2.68 -6.28 -2.18
N VAL A 13 -2.71 -5.07 -1.59
CA VAL A 13 -3.68 -4.02 -1.95
C VAL A 13 -3.50 -3.54 -3.40
N VAL A 14 -2.27 -3.31 -3.85
CA VAL A 14 -2.01 -2.85 -5.22
C VAL A 14 -2.36 -3.94 -6.24
N THR A 15 -2.04 -5.21 -5.95
CA THR A 15 -2.40 -6.34 -6.82
C THR A 15 -3.90 -6.58 -6.85
N GLU A 16 -4.61 -6.45 -5.74
CA GLU A 16 -6.08 -6.54 -5.71
C GLU A 16 -6.74 -5.43 -6.55
N ALA A 17 -6.24 -4.20 -6.46
CA ALA A 17 -6.82 -3.05 -7.15
C ALA A 17 -6.40 -2.94 -8.62
N LEU A 18 -5.17 -3.36 -8.95
CA LEU A 18 -4.52 -3.21 -10.25
C LEU A 18 -3.78 -4.51 -10.62
N PRO A 19 -4.52 -5.61 -10.90
CA PRO A 19 -3.96 -6.96 -11.00
C PRO A 19 -2.91 -7.16 -12.09
N ASP A 20 -2.97 -6.38 -13.16
CA ASP A 20 -2.02 -6.47 -14.28
C ASP A 20 -0.90 -5.41 -14.20
N LEU A 21 -0.84 -4.60 -13.14
CA LEU A 21 0.11 -3.50 -13.08
C LEU A 21 1.55 -3.99 -12.95
N GLU A 22 1.78 -5.00 -12.11
CA GLU A 22 3.13 -5.53 -11.89
C GLU A 22 3.74 -6.09 -13.19
N SER A 23 2.93 -6.80 -13.98
CA SER A 23 3.35 -7.40 -15.25
C SER A 23 3.51 -6.36 -16.37
N ASN A 24 2.63 -5.34 -16.42
CA ASN A 24 2.67 -4.31 -17.46
C ASN A 24 3.72 -3.22 -17.20
N ASN A 25 3.90 -2.83 -15.93
CA ASN A 25 4.85 -1.81 -15.52
C ASN A 25 5.33 -2.03 -14.07
N GLN A 26 6.26 -2.96 -13.93
CA GLN A 26 6.87 -3.35 -12.65
C GLN A 26 7.44 -2.15 -11.87
N SER A 27 8.04 -1.17 -12.56
CA SER A 27 8.64 0.00 -11.91
C SER A 27 7.58 0.90 -11.26
N TYR A 28 6.43 1.05 -11.93
CA TYR A 28 5.33 1.84 -11.42
C TYR A 28 4.61 1.11 -10.29
N PHE A 29 4.42 -0.20 -10.42
CA PHE A 29 3.90 -1.06 -9.34
C PHE A 29 4.69 -0.89 -8.04
N TYR A 30 6.02 -1.11 -8.06
CA TYR A 30 6.83 -0.94 -6.85
C TYR A 30 6.90 0.51 -6.37
N GLY A 31 6.75 1.48 -7.27
CA GLY A 31 6.61 2.89 -6.90
C GLY A 31 5.38 3.16 -6.04
N ILE A 32 4.22 2.60 -6.42
CA ILE A 32 2.98 2.71 -5.64
C ILE A 32 3.13 1.96 -4.32
N VAL A 33 3.57 0.71 -4.34
CA VAL A 33 3.76 -0.12 -3.14
C VAL A 33 4.63 0.61 -2.11
N LYS A 34 5.78 1.15 -2.56
CA LYS A 34 6.70 1.91 -1.69
C LYS A 34 6.06 3.17 -1.14
N LYS A 35 5.25 3.88 -1.94
CA LYS A 35 4.57 5.08 -1.47
C LYS A 35 3.55 4.74 -0.38
N LEU A 36 2.69 3.75 -0.61
CA LEU A 36 1.68 3.31 0.37
C LEU A 36 2.33 2.79 1.65
N SER A 37 3.37 1.96 1.55
CA SER A 37 4.05 1.43 2.73
C SER A 37 4.73 2.53 3.54
N ASN A 38 5.40 3.47 2.88
CA ASN A 38 6.03 4.61 3.55
C ASN A 38 5.01 5.51 4.24
N THR A 39 3.88 5.84 3.60
CA THR A 39 2.81 6.62 4.23
C THR A 39 2.39 5.98 5.56
N ILE A 40 2.12 4.66 5.56
CA ILE A 40 1.72 3.97 6.79
C ILE A 40 2.84 3.96 7.84
N ILE A 41 4.09 3.71 7.43
CA ILE A 41 5.24 3.64 8.34
C ILE A 41 5.57 5.00 8.96
N ASP A 42 5.39 6.07 8.20
CA ASP A 42 5.76 7.43 8.60
C ASP A 42 4.63 8.11 9.39
N ASP A 43 3.36 7.85 9.03
CA ASP A 43 2.19 8.48 9.68
C ASP A 43 1.73 7.76 10.95
N TYR A 44 2.05 6.47 11.10
CA TYR A 44 1.57 5.65 12.20
C TYR A 44 2.69 4.93 12.94
N ALA A 45 2.59 4.95 14.27
CA ALA A 45 3.40 4.08 15.09
C ALA A 45 2.96 2.62 14.88
N LEU A 46 3.91 1.74 14.54
CA LEU A 46 3.65 0.36 14.11
C LEU A 46 2.99 -0.53 15.17
N ASP A 47 3.09 -0.12 16.44
CA ASP A 47 2.48 -0.71 17.62
C ASP A 47 1.01 -0.30 17.81
N VAL A 48 0.58 0.80 17.19
CA VAL A 48 -0.80 1.31 17.23
C VAL A 48 -1.68 0.73 16.10
N LEU A 49 -1.06 0.18 15.05
CA LEU A 49 -1.74 -0.49 13.95
C LEU A 49 -2.50 -1.72 14.45
N ARG A 50 -3.83 -1.58 14.58
CA ARG A 50 -4.70 -2.57 15.22
C ARG A 50 -4.76 -3.91 14.51
N THR A 51 -5.07 -3.89 13.21
CA THR A 51 -5.31 -5.10 12.39
C THR A 51 -4.83 -4.87 10.97
N GLU A 52 -4.52 -5.96 10.26
CA GLU A 52 -4.16 -5.91 8.83
C GLU A 52 -5.28 -5.33 7.98
N GLU A 53 -6.54 -5.70 8.25
CA GLU A 53 -7.70 -5.14 7.54
C GLU A 53 -7.81 -3.62 7.71
N HIS A 54 -7.50 -3.08 8.90
CA HIS A 54 -7.48 -1.64 9.11
C HIS A 54 -6.38 -0.97 8.27
N VAL A 55 -5.19 -1.56 8.23
CA VAL A 55 -4.06 -1.04 7.44
C VAL A 55 -4.37 -1.10 5.94
N LYS A 56 -4.92 -2.22 5.46
CA LYS A 56 -5.38 -2.34 4.06
C LYS A 56 -6.44 -1.30 3.71
N ALA A 57 -7.37 -1.00 4.62
CA ALA A 57 -8.38 0.02 4.40
C ALA A 57 -7.77 1.43 4.23
N LEU A 58 -6.77 1.79 5.05
CA LEU A 58 -6.04 3.05 4.89
C LEU A 58 -5.29 3.12 3.56
N MET A 59 -4.57 2.05 3.20
CA MET A 59 -3.85 1.98 1.92
C MET A 59 -4.77 2.07 0.71
N ARG A 60 -5.99 1.52 0.78
CA ARG A 60 -6.99 1.64 -0.29
C ARG A 60 -7.44 3.09 -0.47
N ILE A 61 -7.63 3.85 0.62
CA ILE A 61 -7.97 5.27 0.56
C ILE A 61 -6.83 6.04 -0.14
N ASP A 62 -5.59 5.84 0.30
CA ASP A 62 -4.42 6.50 -0.30
C ASP A 62 -4.24 6.14 -1.78
N LEU A 63 -4.51 4.88 -2.14
CA LEU A 63 -4.44 4.41 -3.53
C LEU A 63 -5.52 5.04 -4.40
N GLU A 64 -6.76 5.16 -3.90
CA GLU A 64 -7.84 5.85 -4.60
C GLU A 64 -7.52 7.34 -4.83
N GLU A 65 -6.92 8.01 -3.85
CA GLU A 65 -6.47 9.40 -3.98
C GLU A 65 -5.36 9.55 -5.01
N LEU A 66 -4.39 8.63 -4.99
CA LEU A 66 -3.34 8.53 -5.99
C LEU A 66 -3.92 8.39 -7.40
N GLN A 67 -4.90 7.50 -7.59
CA GLN A 67 -5.55 7.28 -8.88
C GLN A 67 -6.32 8.50 -9.38
N LYS A 68 -6.93 9.28 -8.48
CA LYS A 68 -7.63 10.54 -8.83
C LYS A 68 -6.68 11.67 -9.23
N SER A 69 -5.40 11.57 -8.84
CA SER A 69 -4.37 12.59 -9.12
C SER A 69 -3.61 12.39 -10.43
N LEU A 70 -3.90 11.30 -11.15
CA LEU A 70 -3.35 10.94 -12.46
C LEU A 70 -4.27 11.40 -13.60
#